data_AF-A0AB33JU99-F1
#
_entry.id   AF-A0AB33JU99-F1
#
_cell.length_a   1.000
_cell.length_b   1.000
_cell.length_c   1.000
_cell.angle_alpha   90.00
_cell.angle_beta   90.00
_cell.angle_gamma   90.00
#
_symmetry.space_group_name_H-M   'P 1'
#
loop_
_entity.id
_entity.type
_entity.pdbx_description
1 polymer ?
#
loop_
_entity_poly.entity_id
_entity_poly.type
_entity_poly.pdbx_seq_one_letter_code
_entity_poly.pdbx_strand_id
1 'polypeptide(L)'
;MPRRPRPIDPDDGPLQAFAYELRCLRQAAGNPTYRALAAIAGFSATTLSDAAGGVRRPTLDVTLAYVGACGGDVKLWEKRWYALDRRLAGSTGAEVQVRALSVPSALTVSEVIEPTQADADSRALVVEAFQGRSFEPGPVDGEEPGAPHQRLWRSRAWLPVMAVALALALTGLLVGLKRESGDTPTAQPGCPVGPAGGTTFQGMTYSGSTRVRSSATRSAPVVDQIPSGCRLQFVGFCIGDVEVDVTAGTPDVRWFKLGNGGMVSSAVVHGNPPWGLKPDRCPGEFPAPSSISLAVTPRPSDPEAVELRASGTYLGVVGFAGYFSDSGQAVPVARWHQLGLIGVGVDGFVLPWRIAKPTADQGPIQLVAVACLGGDGPTDVLDALTLAPATPTQPRPLSLGDADRSTAARTACRYPV
;
A
#
# COMPACT_ATOMS: atom_id res chain seq x y z
N MET A 1 -4.41 5.13 28.57
CA MET A 1 -3.81 5.24 27.22
C MET A 1 -4.41 4.17 26.33
N PRO A 2 -4.88 4.48 25.10
CA PRO A 2 -5.36 3.43 24.20
C PRO A 2 -4.20 2.50 23.85
N ARG A 3 -4.39 1.20 24.03
CA ARG A 3 -3.42 0.16 23.68
C ARG A 3 -3.12 0.30 22.18
N ARG A 4 -1.86 0.45 21.80
CA ARG A 4 -1.48 0.49 20.38
C ARG A 4 -2.01 -0.76 19.69
N PRO A 5 -2.70 -0.65 18.55
CA PRO A 5 -3.16 -1.81 17.81
C PRO A 5 -1.95 -2.67 17.44
N ARG A 6 -2.12 -3.99 17.53
CA ARG A 6 -1.07 -4.94 17.13
C ARG A 6 -0.67 -4.65 15.67
N PRO A 7 0.64 -4.59 15.34
CA PRO A 7 1.08 -4.49 13.95
C PRO A 7 0.44 -5.62 13.14
N ILE A 8 -0.13 -5.28 11.99
CA ILE A 8 -0.58 -6.25 10.99
C ILE A 8 0.32 -6.02 9.79
N ASP A 9 1.05 -7.05 9.39
CA ASP A 9 1.75 -7.07 8.10
C ASP A 9 0.75 -7.62 7.06
N PRO A 10 0.32 -6.83 6.05
CA PRO A 10 -0.60 -7.29 5.02
C PRO A 10 -0.06 -8.47 4.20
N ASP A 11 1.25 -8.72 4.21
CA ASP A 11 1.87 -9.82 3.48
C ASP A 11 1.91 -11.15 4.27
N ASP A 12 1.55 -11.16 5.56
CA ASP A 12 1.52 -12.38 6.39
C ASP A 12 0.42 -13.39 5.97
N GLY A 13 -0.45 -12.99 5.04
CA GLY A 13 -1.50 -13.85 4.49
C GLY A 13 -2.75 -13.10 4.04
N PRO A 14 -3.68 -13.78 3.33
CA PRO A 14 -4.89 -13.14 2.82
C PRO A 14 -5.78 -12.56 3.92
N LEU A 15 -5.75 -13.12 5.13
CA LEU A 15 -6.50 -12.62 6.28
C LEU A 15 -5.90 -11.32 6.85
N GLN A 16 -4.57 -11.23 6.88
CA GLN A 16 -3.84 -10.07 7.36
C GLN A 16 -3.96 -8.91 6.37
N ALA A 17 -3.88 -9.18 5.06
CA ALA A 17 -4.20 -8.21 4.01
C ALA A 17 -5.63 -7.64 4.18
N PHE A 18 -6.62 -8.51 4.37
CA PHE A 18 -8.02 -8.10 4.53
C PHE A 18 -8.24 -7.23 5.78
N ALA A 19 -7.64 -7.61 6.91
CA ALA A 19 -7.71 -6.83 8.14
C ALA A 19 -6.97 -5.49 8.03
N TYR A 20 -5.87 -5.44 7.27
CA TYR A 20 -5.14 -4.21 6.95
C TYR A 20 -5.99 -3.26 6.10
N GLU A 21 -6.67 -3.76 5.07
CA GLU A 21 -7.58 -2.97 4.25
C GLU A 21 -8.75 -2.39 5.08
N LEU A 22 -9.29 -3.14 6.05
CA LEU A 22 -10.32 -2.62 6.96
C LEU A 22 -9.79 -1.46 7.81
N ARG A 23 -8.52 -1.51 8.24
CA ARG A 23 -7.88 -0.40 8.96
C ARG A 23 -7.70 0.82 8.06
N CYS A 24 -7.32 0.62 6.80
CA CYS A 24 -7.21 1.71 5.81
C CYS A 24 -8.57 2.37 5.57
N LEU A 25 -9.64 1.59 5.44
CA LEU A 25 -10.99 2.11 5.30
C LEU A 25 -11.40 2.95 6.51
N ARG A 26 -11.13 2.47 7.73
CA ARG A 26 -11.39 3.25 8.95
C ARG A 26 -10.58 4.55 8.98
N GLN A 27 -9.33 4.53 8.54
CA GLN A 27 -8.51 5.74 8.45
C GLN A 27 -9.09 6.74 7.44
N ALA A 28 -9.49 6.30 6.26
CA ALA A 28 -10.14 7.13 5.24
C ALA A 28 -11.44 7.79 5.76
N ALA A 29 -12.16 7.11 6.66
CA ALA A 29 -13.35 7.63 7.34
C ALA A 29 -13.05 8.61 8.50
N GLY A 30 -11.81 9.13 8.62
CA GLY A 30 -11.39 10.02 9.71
C GLY A 30 -10.93 9.28 10.97
N ASN A 31 -10.62 7.97 10.86
CA ASN A 31 -10.13 7.12 11.93
C ASN A 31 -11.00 7.10 13.20
N PRO A 32 -12.33 6.88 13.11
CA PRO A 32 -13.20 6.80 14.28
C PRO A 32 -12.72 5.71 15.25
N THR A 33 -12.85 5.96 16.55
CA THR A 33 -12.54 4.95 17.57
C THR A 33 -13.47 3.75 17.43
N TYR A 34 -13.06 2.54 17.85
CA TYR A 34 -13.94 1.37 17.79
C TYR A 34 -15.23 1.54 18.61
N ARG A 35 -15.24 2.39 19.64
CA ARG A 35 -16.45 2.76 20.39
C ARG A 35 -17.39 3.65 19.58
N ALA A 36 -16.85 4.64 18.87
CA ALA A 36 -17.63 5.48 17.98
C ALA A 36 -18.18 4.67 16.80
N LEU A 37 -17.36 3.76 16.25
CA LEU A 37 -17.77 2.87 15.16
C LEU A 37 -18.85 1.88 15.61
N ALA A 38 -18.75 1.35 16.84
CA ALA A 38 -19.74 0.46 17.43
C ALA A 38 -21.14 1.08 17.55
N ALA A 39 -21.21 2.38 17.86
CA ALA A 39 -22.48 3.10 17.95
C ALA A 39 -23.23 3.19 16.62
N ILE A 40 -22.52 3.06 15.49
CA ILE A 40 -23.08 3.13 14.14
C ILE A 40 -23.26 1.73 13.54
N ALA A 41 -22.29 0.85 13.75
CA ALA A 41 -22.25 -0.48 13.14
C ALA A 41 -23.14 -1.53 13.84
N GLY A 42 -23.64 -1.27 15.05
CA GLY A 42 -24.47 -2.24 15.79
C GLY A 42 -23.72 -3.46 16.34
N PHE A 43 -22.38 -3.47 16.28
CA PHE A 43 -21.51 -4.49 16.84
C PHE A 43 -20.64 -3.94 17.97
N SER A 44 -20.22 -4.79 18.91
CA SER A 44 -19.36 -4.36 20.02
C SER A 44 -18.00 -3.82 19.52
N ALA A 45 -17.43 -2.86 20.25
CA ALA A 45 -16.10 -2.32 19.96
C ALA A 45 -15.02 -3.41 19.94
N THR A 46 -15.16 -4.46 20.76
CA THR A 46 -14.28 -5.64 20.77
C THR A 46 -14.42 -6.45 19.48
N THR A 47 -15.64 -6.71 19.01
CA THR A 47 -15.88 -7.42 17.75
C THR A 47 -15.28 -6.68 16.54
N LEU A 48 -15.44 -5.36 16.49
CA LEU A 48 -14.90 -4.53 15.40
C LEU A 48 -13.36 -4.43 15.47
N SER A 49 -12.79 -4.39 16.67
CA SER A 49 -11.34 -4.44 16.87
C SER A 49 -10.76 -5.79 16.43
N ASP A 50 -11.44 -6.88 16.73
CA ASP A 50 -11.04 -8.24 16.33
C ASP A 50 -11.12 -8.42 14.81
N ALA A 51 -12.18 -7.90 14.16
CA ALA A 51 -12.33 -7.92 12.71
C ALA A 51 -11.16 -7.23 11.99
N ALA A 52 -10.69 -6.10 12.54
CA ALA A 52 -9.52 -5.38 12.06
C ALA A 52 -8.19 -5.88 12.69
N GLY A 53 -8.19 -7.08 13.29
CA GLY A 53 -7.07 -7.64 14.04
C GLY A 53 -6.18 -8.60 13.25
N GLY A 54 -6.70 -9.17 12.15
CA GLY A 54 -5.95 -10.10 11.29
C GLY A 54 -5.64 -11.45 11.94
N VAL A 55 -6.33 -11.80 13.02
CA VAL A 55 -6.14 -13.07 13.76
C VAL A 55 -7.19 -14.11 13.38
N ARG A 56 -8.44 -13.67 13.18
CA ARG A 56 -9.56 -14.52 12.77
C ARG A 56 -10.34 -13.84 11.65
N ARG A 57 -10.87 -14.64 10.72
CA ARG A 57 -11.76 -14.13 9.68
C ARG A 57 -13.02 -13.53 10.33
N PRO A 58 -13.36 -12.26 10.09
CA PRO A 58 -14.62 -11.69 10.54
C PRO A 58 -15.80 -12.35 9.82
N THR A 59 -16.99 -12.37 10.41
CA THR A 59 -18.20 -12.78 9.69
C THR A 59 -18.55 -11.75 8.61
N LEU A 60 -19.37 -12.15 7.64
CA LEU A 60 -19.83 -11.26 6.58
C LEU A 60 -20.54 -10.05 7.18
N ASP A 61 -21.50 -10.26 8.08
CA ASP A 61 -22.28 -9.19 8.71
C ASP A 61 -21.40 -8.16 9.45
N VAL A 62 -20.39 -8.62 10.21
CA VAL A 62 -19.45 -7.74 10.91
C VAL A 62 -18.65 -6.90 9.91
N THR A 63 -18.24 -7.50 8.79
CA THR A 63 -17.50 -6.82 7.72
C THR A 63 -18.36 -5.73 7.08
N LEU A 64 -19.59 -6.07 6.67
CA LEU A 64 -20.49 -5.13 5.99
C LEU A 64 -20.89 -3.97 6.90
N ALA A 65 -21.14 -4.24 8.18
CA ALA A 65 -21.44 -3.22 9.17
C ALA A 65 -20.24 -2.30 9.46
N TYR A 66 -19.03 -2.86 9.56
CA TYR A 66 -17.79 -2.08 9.70
C TYR A 66 -17.62 -1.13 8.51
N VAL A 67 -17.79 -1.65 7.29
CA VAL A 67 -17.62 -0.91 6.04
C VAL A 67 -18.68 0.17 5.89
N GLY A 68 -19.94 -0.16 6.13
CA GLY A 68 -21.05 0.80 6.09
C GLY A 68 -20.88 1.93 7.11
N ALA A 69 -20.44 1.62 8.33
CA ALA A 69 -20.15 2.62 9.35
C ALA A 69 -18.93 3.51 9.03
N CYS A 70 -18.04 3.06 8.13
CA CYS A 70 -16.94 3.84 7.58
C CYS A 70 -17.30 4.54 6.26
N GLY A 71 -18.54 4.41 5.76
CA GLY A 71 -18.95 5.00 4.48
C GLY A 71 -18.34 4.33 3.24
N GLY A 72 -17.85 3.09 3.36
CA GLY A 72 -17.30 2.32 2.24
C GLY A 72 -18.37 1.61 1.40
N ASP A 73 -17.97 1.09 0.23
CA ASP A 73 -18.86 0.32 -0.65
C ASP A 73 -19.13 -1.09 -0.11
N VAL A 74 -20.30 -1.27 0.49
CA VAL A 74 -20.75 -2.54 1.08
C VAL A 74 -20.75 -3.70 0.05
N LYS A 75 -21.17 -3.45 -1.20
CA LYS A 75 -21.26 -4.50 -2.23
C LYS A 75 -19.88 -4.95 -2.70
N LEU A 76 -18.93 -4.02 -2.78
CA LEU A 76 -17.53 -4.33 -3.08
C LEU A 76 -16.92 -5.19 -1.97
N TRP A 77 -17.16 -4.82 -0.72
CA TRP A 77 -16.61 -5.51 0.44
C TRP A 77 -17.22 -6.89 0.68
N GLU A 78 -18.49 -7.09 0.31
CA GLU A 78 -19.11 -8.41 0.25
C GLU A 78 -18.36 -9.35 -0.72
N LYS A 79 -18.07 -8.88 -1.93
CA LYS A 79 -17.30 -9.66 -2.92
C LYS A 79 -15.90 -10.00 -2.40
N ARG A 80 -15.22 -9.04 -1.76
CA ARG A 80 -13.89 -9.24 -1.15
C ARG A 80 -13.95 -10.27 -0.03
N TRP A 81 -15.01 -10.26 0.79
CA TRP A 81 -15.19 -11.23 1.87
C TRP A 81 -15.34 -12.66 1.33
N TYR A 82 -16.15 -12.87 0.30
CA TYR A 82 -16.26 -14.19 -0.35
C TYR A 82 -14.96 -14.63 -1.02
N ALA A 83 -14.18 -13.70 -1.58
CA ALA A 83 -12.86 -14.03 -2.12
C ALA A 83 -11.88 -14.46 -1.03
N LEU A 84 -11.89 -13.81 0.14
CA LEU A 84 -11.12 -14.22 1.32
C LEU A 84 -11.56 -15.61 1.81
N ASP A 85 -12.87 -15.84 1.92
CA ASP A 85 -13.43 -17.11 2.36
C ASP A 85 -12.95 -18.29 1.49
N ARG A 86 -13.02 -18.13 0.16
CA ARG A 86 -12.49 -19.13 -0.79
C ARG A 86 -10.98 -19.36 -0.63
N ARG A 87 -10.19 -18.31 -0.43
CA ARG A 87 -8.73 -18.43 -0.23
C ARG A 87 -8.40 -19.19 1.05
N LEU A 88 -9.11 -18.93 2.14
CA LEU A 88 -8.90 -19.61 3.42
C LEU A 88 -9.41 -21.06 3.42
N ALA A 89 -10.48 -21.36 2.66
CA ALA A 89 -10.94 -22.73 2.47
C ALA A 89 -9.96 -23.56 1.64
N GLY A 90 -9.32 -22.97 0.63
CA GLY A 90 -8.32 -23.63 -0.22
C GLY A 90 -6.98 -23.92 0.49
N SER A 91 -6.59 -23.11 1.47
CA SER A 91 -5.35 -23.33 2.26
C SER A 91 -5.44 -24.52 3.21
N THR A 92 -6.62 -24.85 3.73
CA THR A 92 -6.82 -26.00 4.64
C THR A 92 -6.69 -27.36 3.92
N GLY A 93 -6.84 -27.38 2.58
CA GLY A 93 -6.69 -28.59 1.77
C GLY A 93 -5.27 -28.85 1.25
N ALA A 94 -4.40 -27.84 1.21
CA ALA A 94 -3.08 -27.94 0.60
C ALA A 94 -1.99 -28.50 1.54
N GLU A 95 -2.19 -28.48 2.86
CA GLU A 95 -1.17 -28.89 3.84
C GLU A 95 -1.22 -30.40 4.20
N VAL A 96 -2.21 -31.15 3.71
CA VAL A 96 -2.36 -32.61 3.98
C VAL A 96 -1.97 -33.50 2.78
N GLN A 97 -1.65 -32.94 1.61
CA GLN A 97 -1.26 -33.71 0.42
C GLN A 97 0.11 -33.31 -0.15
N VAL A 98 1.17 -33.48 0.65
CA VAL A 98 2.53 -33.66 0.11
C VAL A 98 3.11 -34.97 0.66
N ARG A 99 2.43 -36.09 0.38
CA ARG A 99 3.10 -37.39 0.25
C ARG A 99 2.28 -38.33 -0.60
N ALA A 100 2.93 -38.84 -1.64
CA ALA A 100 2.44 -39.71 -2.70
C ALA A 100 1.58 -39.01 -3.76
N LEU A 101 2.19 -38.69 -4.91
CA LEU A 101 2.03 -39.50 -6.12
C LEU A 101 3.04 -39.01 -7.18
N SER A 102 4.02 -39.86 -7.47
CA SER A 102 4.77 -39.83 -8.71
C SER A 102 3.82 -40.08 -9.88
N VAL A 103 3.81 -39.20 -10.88
CA VAL A 103 3.12 -39.44 -12.15
C VAL A 103 4.09 -39.13 -13.30
N PRO A 104 4.29 -40.06 -14.25
CA PRO A 104 5.09 -39.81 -15.43
C PRO A 104 4.35 -38.93 -16.45
N SER A 105 5.16 -38.29 -17.29
CA SER A 105 4.73 -37.39 -18.37
C SER A 105 3.69 -37.98 -19.32
N ALA A 106 2.85 -37.05 -19.78
CA ALA A 106 1.98 -37.04 -20.95
C ALA A 106 0.50 -37.28 -20.64
N LEU A 107 -0.30 -36.22 -20.81
CA LEU A 107 -1.50 -36.24 -21.64
C LEU A 107 -1.96 -34.79 -21.93
N THR A 108 -2.28 -34.58 -23.20
CA THR A 108 -2.71 -33.36 -23.87
C THR A 108 -4.13 -32.95 -23.45
N VAL A 109 -4.35 -31.64 -23.33
CA VAL A 109 -5.68 -31.05 -23.17
C VAL A 109 -6.40 -31.08 -24.51
N SER A 110 -7.52 -31.79 -24.57
CA SER A 110 -8.63 -31.50 -25.47
C SER A 110 -9.94 -31.90 -24.79
N GLU A 111 -10.95 -31.06 -25.05
CA GLU A 111 -12.39 -31.28 -24.88
C GLU A 111 -13.07 -30.69 -23.63
N VAL A 112 -13.86 -29.65 -23.93
CA VAL A 112 -14.85 -29.00 -23.05
C VAL A 112 -16.05 -29.95 -22.95
N ILE A 113 -16.36 -30.44 -21.75
CA ILE A 113 -17.55 -31.27 -21.49
C ILE A 113 -18.59 -30.38 -20.79
N GLU A 114 -19.76 -30.20 -21.42
CA GLU A 114 -20.93 -29.62 -20.76
C GLU A 114 -21.53 -30.60 -19.74
N PRO A 115 -22.04 -30.11 -18.60
CA PRO A 115 -22.48 -30.97 -17.49
C PRO A 115 -23.74 -31.76 -17.85
N THR A 116 -23.78 -33.03 -17.43
CA THR A 116 -24.88 -33.95 -17.71
C THR A 116 -25.97 -33.87 -16.64
N GLN A 117 -27.17 -34.35 -16.96
CA GLN A 117 -28.33 -34.38 -16.05
C GLN A 117 -28.03 -35.09 -14.71
N ALA A 118 -27.11 -36.06 -14.71
CA ALA A 118 -26.67 -36.78 -13.51
C ALA A 118 -25.89 -35.89 -12.51
N ASP A 119 -25.21 -34.85 -13.01
CA ASP A 119 -24.50 -33.86 -12.18
C ASP A 119 -25.48 -32.86 -11.52
N ALA A 120 -26.65 -32.63 -12.14
CA ALA A 120 -27.71 -31.81 -11.58
C ALA A 120 -28.47 -32.54 -10.46
N ASP A 121 -28.76 -33.83 -10.63
CA ASP A 121 -29.45 -34.65 -9.63
C ASP A 121 -28.60 -34.87 -8.37
N SER A 122 -27.29 -35.01 -8.54
CA SER A 122 -26.34 -35.11 -7.41
C SER A 122 -26.26 -33.83 -6.59
N ARG A 123 -26.51 -32.66 -7.21
CA ARG A 123 -26.57 -31.37 -6.54
C ARG A 123 -27.87 -31.17 -5.76
N ALA A 124 -29.00 -31.70 -6.25
CA ALA A 124 -30.29 -31.62 -5.57
C ALA A 124 -30.30 -32.38 -4.24
N LEU A 125 -29.67 -33.56 -4.20
CA LEU A 125 -29.55 -34.39 -2.98
C LEU A 125 -28.74 -33.72 -1.85
N VAL A 126 -27.73 -32.92 -2.19
CA VAL A 126 -26.91 -32.19 -1.20
C VAL A 126 -27.68 -30.98 -0.63
N VAL A 127 -28.56 -30.38 -1.42
CA VAL A 127 -29.40 -29.23 -1.01
C VAL A 127 -30.53 -29.67 -0.08
N GLU A 128 -31.19 -30.81 -0.33
CA GLU A 128 -32.21 -31.36 0.58
C GLU A 128 -31.64 -31.79 1.94
N ALA A 129 -30.40 -32.29 1.97
CA ALA A 129 -29.75 -32.72 3.22
C ALA A 129 -29.44 -31.58 4.19
N PHE A 130 -29.36 -30.33 3.69
CA PHE A 130 -29.05 -29.15 4.51
C PHE A 130 -30.29 -28.37 4.98
N GLN A 131 -31.43 -28.48 4.29
CA GLN A 131 -32.63 -27.71 4.62
C GLN A 131 -33.51 -28.31 5.74
N GLY A 132 -33.20 -29.53 6.19
CA GLY A 132 -34.01 -30.26 7.21
C GLY A 132 -33.49 -30.25 8.64
N ARG A 133 -32.39 -29.55 8.98
CA ARG A 133 -31.83 -29.58 10.34
C ARG A 133 -32.06 -28.27 11.10
N SER A 134 -33.13 -28.24 11.90
CA SER A 134 -33.31 -27.26 12.98
C SER A 134 -32.35 -27.59 14.12
N PHE A 135 -31.53 -26.62 14.53
CA PHE A 135 -30.63 -26.74 15.69
C PHE A 135 -31.23 -25.94 16.86
N GLU A 136 -31.72 -26.62 17.89
CA GLU A 136 -32.02 -25.98 19.17
C GLU A 136 -30.75 -25.95 20.05
N PRO A 137 -30.40 -24.82 20.66
CA PRO A 137 -29.25 -24.75 21.56
C PRO A 137 -29.60 -25.31 22.94
N GLY A 138 -28.83 -26.31 23.40
CA GLY A 138 -28.91 -26.84 24.77
C GLY A 138 -28.28 -25.90 25.81
N PRO A 139 -28.59 -26.08 27.11
CA PRO A 139 -28.11 -25.20 28.17
C PRO A 139 -26.63 -25.44 28.46
N VAL A 140 -25.92 -24.36 28.77
CA VAL A 140 -24.51 -24.36 29.19
C VAL A 140 -24.49 -24.35 30.71
N ASP A 141 -24.19 -25.51 31.30
CA ASP A 141 -23.86 -25.62 32.72
C ASP A 141 -22.34 -25.73 32.90
N GLY A 142 -21.81 -25.08 33.93
CA GLY A 142 -20.49 -25.42 34.49
C GLY A 142 -19.55 -24.24 34.73
N GLU A 143 -19.95 -23.36 35.64
CA GLU A 143 -19.02 -22.51 36.41
C GLU A 143 -18.24 -23.40 37.39
N GLU A 144 -16.91 -23.27 37.45
CA GLU A 144 -16.17 -23.59 38.68
C GLU A 144 -15.19 -22.45 39.06
N PRO A 145 -15.02 -22.17 40.37
CA PRO A 145 -14.53 -20.89 40.84
C PRO A 145 -13.11 -20.95 41.43
N GLY A 146 -12.37 -19.85 41.23
CA GLY A 146 -11.58 -19.23 42.30
C GLY A 146 -10.10 -19.63 42.46
N ALA A 147 -9.22 -18.66 42.18
CA ALA A 147 -8.07 -18.39 43.05
C ALA A 147 -7.68 -16.89 42.95
N PRO A 148 -7.67 -16.12 44.05
CA PRO A 148 -7.34 -14.70 44.02
C PRO A 148 -5.84 -14.49 44.27
N HIS A 149 -5.15 -13.77 43.39
CA HIS A 149 -3.87 -13.16 43.77
C HIS A 149 -4.09 -11.73 44.24
N GLN A 150 -3.87 -11.56 45.53
CA GLN A 150 -4.05 -10.34 46.30
C GLN A 150 -3.10 -9.24 45.85
N ARG A 151 -3.68 -8.04 45.76
CA ARG A 151 -2.98 -6.76 45.84
C ARG A 151 -2.51 -6.49 47.27
N LEU A 152 -1.56 -5.56 47.33
CA LEU A 152 -1.00 -4.82 48.49
C LEU A 152 0.32 -5.46 48.95
N TRP A 153 1.41 -4.70 49.10
CA TRP A 153 1.42 -3.51 49.94
C TRP A 153 2.55 -2.55 49.55
N ARG A 154 2.18 -1.27 49.46
CA ARG A 154 3.08 -0.14 49.66
C ARG A 154 3.73 -0.24 51.04
N SER A 155 5.03 -0.01 51.11
CA SER A 155 5.63 0.65 52.27
C SER A 155 6.50 1.82 51.81
N ARG A 156 6.47 2.86 52.63
CA ARG A 156 6.94 4.22 52.40
C ARG A 156 8.37 4.36 52.93
N ALA A 157 9.15 5.13 52.18
CA ALA A 157 10.22 6.05 52.60
C ALA A 157 11.49 5.47 53.24
N TRP A 158 12.66 5.99 52.84
CA TRP A 158 13.49 6.96 53.59
C TRP A 158 14.47 7.65 52.59
N LEU A 159 14.64 8.97 52.73
CA LEU A 159 15.55 9.88 51.98
C LEU A 159 16.88 10.06 52.78
N PRO A 160 17.84 10.95 52.43
CA PRO A 160 18.62 11.18 51.20
C PRO A 160 20.16 11.35 51.47
N VAL A 161 21.05 11.19 50.46
CA VAL A 161 22.43 11.76 50.48
C VAL A 161 22.81 12.08 49.01
N MET A 162 22.73 13.35 48.58
CA MET A 162 23.77 14.39 48.59
C MET A 162 24.91 14.18 47.58
N ALA A 163 25.05 15.23 46.75
CA ALA A 163 25.99 15.44 45.66
C ALA A 163 27.46 15.22 46.03
N VAL A 164 28.21 14.52 45.17
CA VAL A 164 29.61 14.78 44.79
C VAL A 164 29.87 14.08 43.44
N ALA A 165 30.69 14.70 42.58
CA ALA A 165 31.27 14.19 41.31
C ALA A 165 30.48 14.48 40.03
N LEU A 166 29.94 15.68 39.82
CA LEU A 166 30.68 16.83 39.25
C LEU A 166 32.23 16.80 39.42
N ALA A 167 32.93 15.81 38.85
CA ALA A 167 34.40 15.75 38.90
C ALA A 167 35.07 14.92 37.78
N LEU A 168 34.40 14.65 36.66
CA LEU A 168 35.03 14.04 35.46
C LEU A 168 34.71 14.79 34.15
N ALA A 169 34.25 16.04 34.27
CA ALA A 169 33.99 16.94 33.13
C ALA A 169 35.14 17.93 32.86
N LEU A 170 36.33 17.73 33.45
CA LEU A 170 37.44 18.71 33.34
C LEU A 170 38.85 18.10 33.11
N THR A 171 38.95 16.84 32.69
CA THR A 171 40.24 16.21 32.31
C THR A 171 40.18 15.50 30.95
N GLY A 172 39.41 16.03 29.99
CA GLY A 172 39.41 15.57 28.59
C GLY A 172 39.72 16.66 27.57
N LEU A 173 39.90 17.91 28.03
CA LEU A 173 40.20 19.06 27.20
C LEU A 173 41.68 19.39 27.35
N LEU A 174 42.57 18.70 26.61
CA LEU A 174 43.88 19.22 26.12
C LEU A 174 44.82 18.22 25.42
N VAL A 175 44.39 17.05 24.96
CA VAL A 175 45.23 16.23 24.05
C VAL A 175 44.36 15.56 22.99
N GLY A 176 44.52 15.96 21.72
CA GLY A 176 44.03 15.14 20.61
C GLY A 176 43.41 15.84 19.40
N LEU A 177 43.62 17.14 19.16
CA LEU A 177 43.37 17.70 17.82
C LEU A 177 44.49 17.28 16.85
N LYS A 178 44.41 16.04 16.36
CA LYS A 178 44.77 15.60 14.99
C LYS A 178 44.79 14.07 14.95
N ARG A 179 43.64 13.50 14.64
CA ARG A 179 43.58 12.26 13.85
C ARG A 179 42.33 12.37 13.00
N GLU A 180 42.51 12.64 11.71
CA GLU A 180 41.55 12.26 10.70
C GLU A 180 41.44 10.73 10.77
N SER A 181 40.57 10.28 11.68
CA SER A 181 40.06 8.93 11.69
C SER A 181 39.02 8.93 10.59
N GLY A 182 39.34 8.30 9.45
CA GLY A 182 38.28 7.89 8.53
C GLY A 182 37.27 7.11 9.34
N ASP A 183 36.07 7.65 9.48
CA ASP A 183 34.93 6.98 10.10
C ASP A 183 34.66 5.72 9.27
N THR A 184 35.27 4.60 9.65
CA THR A 184 34.78 3.29 9.27
C THR A 184 33.38 3.20 9.87
N PRO A 185 32.30 3.10 9.08
CA PRO A 185 30.96 3.01 9.64
C PRO A 185 30.95 1.77 10.53
N THR A 186 30.75 1.94 11.84
CA THR A 186 30.44 0.81 12.71
C THR A 186 29.15 0.20 12.17
N ALA A 187 29.29 -0.90 11.44
CA ALA A 187 28.17 -1.62 10.87
C ALA A 187 27.22 -2.00 12.01
N GLN A 188 25.98 -1.50 11.97
CA GLN A 188 24.96 -1.95 12.90
C GLN A 188 24.80 -3.47 12.77
N PRO A 189 24.71 -4.22 13.88
CA PRO A 189 24.53 -5.66 13.82
C PRO A 189 23.33 -6.04 12.95
N GLY A 190 23.55 -6.87 11.93
CA GLY A 190 22.51 -7.31 11.00
C GLY A 190 22.27 -6.42 9.79
N CYS A 191 22.96 -5.27 9.66
CA CYS A 191 22.94 -4.50 8.42
C CYS A 191 23.98 -5.02 7.42
N PRO A 192 23.63 -5.19 6.15
CA PRO A 192 24.57 -5.65 5.14
C PRO A 192 25.69 -4.62 4.94
N VAL A 193 26.93 -5.11 4.81
CA VAL A 193 28.05 -4.28 4.40
C VAL A 193 27.96 -4.11 2.88
N GLY A 194 28.05 -2.86 2.42
CA GLY A 194 27.86 -2.50 1.03
C GLY A 194 28.85 -3.18 0.06
N PRO A 195 28.51 -3.31 -1.23
CA PRO A 195 29.30 -4.06 -2.19
C PRO A 195 30.67 -3.41 -2.41
N ALA A 196 31.72 -4.24 -2.51
CA ALA A 196 33.08 -3.81 -2.80
C ALA A 196 33.25 -3.19 -4.21
N GLY A 197 32.24 -3.31 -5.09
CA GLY A 197 32.31 -3.03 -6.54
C GLY A 197 31.61 -1.74 -7.01
N GLY A 198 31.26 -0.82 -6.11
CA GLY A 198 30.69 0.49 -6.47
C GLY A 198 29.19 0.61 -6.17
N THR A 199 28.80 1.82 -5.77
CA THR A 199 27.42 2.19 -5.40
C THR A 199 26.91 3.23 -6.38
N THR A 200 25.71 2.99 -6.94
CA THR A 200 25.03 3.98 -7.79
C THR A 200 24.23 4.97 -6.92
N PHE A 201 23.51 4.45 -5.93
CA PHE A 201 22.79 5.25 -4.94
C PHE A 201 22.56 4.46 -3.65
N GLN A 202 22.03 5.13 -2.63
CA GLN A 202 21.80 4.54 -1.32
C GLN A 202 20.41 4.89 -0.79
N GLY A 203 19.93 4.10 0.15
CA GLY A 203 18.67 4.36 0.85
C GLY A 203 18.65 3.74 2.24
N MET A 204 17.67 4.12 3.05
CA MET A 204 17.52 3.66 4.43
C MET A 204 16.29 2.75 4.55
N THR A 205 16.45 1.56 5.12
CA THR A 205 15.30 0.73 5.51
C THR A 205 14.57 1.37 6.69
N TYR A 206 13.24 1.34 6.70
CA TYR A 206 12.44 1.92 7.79
C TYR A 206 11.27 1.04 8.25
N SER A 207 10.88 0.05 7.47
CA SER A 207 9.89 -0.95 7.89
C SER A 207 10.49 -1.93 8.89
N GLY A 208 9.66 -2.57 9.73
CA GLY A 208 10.13 -3.46 10.81
C GLY A 208 11.12 -4.55 10.35
N SER A 209 10.97 -5.05 9.12
CA SER A 209 11.95 -5.85 8.39
C SER A 209 11.75 -5.61 6.89
N THR A 210 12.85 -5.39 6.16
CA THR A 210 12.87 -5.21 4.70
C THR A 210 13.19 -6.56 4.04
N ARG A 211 12.25 -7.09 3.27
CA ARG A 211 12.43 -8.35 2.53
C ARG A 211 13.28 -8.12 1.29
N VAL A 212 14.35 -8.90 1.15
CA VAL A 212 15.11 -9.02 -0.09
C VAL A 212 14.58 -10.22 -0.86
N ARG A 213 14.21 -10.02 -2.12
CA ARG A 213 13.61 -11.05 -2.97
C ARG A 213 14.54 -11.46 -4.10
N SER A 214 14.36 -12.67 -4.63
CA SER A 214 15.15 -13.15 -5.78
C SER A 214 14.81 -12.47 -7.11
N SER A 215 13.63 -11.87 -7.23
CA SER A 215 13.17 -11.13 -8.42
C SER A 215 12.34 -9.91 -8.02
N ALA A 216 12.07 -9.02 -8.99
CA ALA A 216 11.29 -7.80 -8.82
C ALA A 216 9.77 -8.06 -8.77
N THR A 217 9.35 -9.13 -8.09
CA THR A 217 7.94 -9.50 -7.93
C THR A 217 7.61 -9.78 -6.47
N ARG A 218 6.39 -9.49 -6.05
CA ARG A 218 5.92 -9.73 -4.68
C ARG A 218 5.75 -11.21 -4.36
N SER A 219 5.54 -12.03 -5.38
CA SER A 219 5.44 -13.50 -5.28
C SER A 219 6.80 -14.20 -5.21
N ALA A 220 7.89 -13.48 -5.48
CA ALA A 220 9.23 -14.06 -5.47
C ALA A 220 9.65 -14.53 -4.06
N PRO A 221 10.39 -15.65 -3.96
CA PRO A 221 11.01 -16.08 -2.72
C PRO A 221 11.80 -14.95 -2.05
N VAL A 222 11.60 -14.81 -0.74
CA VAL A 222 12.43 -13.96 0.11
C VAL A 222 13.75 -14.69 0.34
N VAL A 223 14.85 -14.10 -0.10
CA VAL A 223 16.20 -14.67 0.02
C VAL A 223 16.98 -14.12 1.20
N ASP A 224 16.58 -12.94 1.71
CA ASP A 224 17.18 -12.32 2.89
C ASP A 224 16.17 -11.35 3.55
N GLN A 225 16.45 -10.96 4.80
CA GLN A 225 15.67 -9.98 5.56
C GLN A 225 16.60 -9.01 6.29
N ILE A 226 16.42 -7.72 6.01
CA ILE A 226 17.27 -6.67 6.56
C ILE A 226 16.49 -5.88 7.62
N PRO A 227 17.03 -5.66 8.82
CA PRO A 227 16.37 -4.84 9.84
C PRO A 227 16.10 -3.40 9.39
N SER A 228 15.18 -2.72 10.08
CA SER A 228 15.03 -1.26 9.97
C SER A 228 16.32 -0.51 10.36
N GLY A 229 16.52 0.67 9.80
CA GLY A 229 17.64 1.57 10.11
C GLY A 229 18.94 1.24 9.38
N CYS A 230 18.94 0.28 8.46
CA CYS A 230 20.11 -0.08 7.67
C CYS A 230 20.25 0.83 6.45
N ARG A 231 21.47 1.34 6.22
CA ARG A 231 21.82 2.03 4.99
C ARG A 231 22.21 1.02 3.92
N LEU A 232 21.37 0.87 2.91
CA LEU A 232 21.60 -0.02 1.79
C LEU A 232 22.27 0.73 0.64
N GLN A 233 23.15 0.03 -0.05
CA GLN A 233 23.80 0.49 -1.27
C GLN A 233 23.24 -0.29 -2.45
N PHE A 234 22.86 0.43 -3.49
CA PHE A 234 22.22 -0.11 -4.67
C PHE A 234 23.06 0.14 -5.91
N VAL A 235 23.11 -0.86 -6.78
CA VAL A 235 23.86 -0.80 -8.05
C VAL A 235 22.98 -0.34 -9.22
N GLY A 236 21.67 -0.27 -9.02
CA GLY A 236 20.69 0.20 -10.00
C GLY A 236 19.27 -0.17 -9.57
N PHE A 237 18.31 -0.03 -10.46
CA PHE A 237 16.93 -0.46 -10.21
C PHE A 237 16.30 -1.00 -11.49
N CYS A 238 15.19 -1.70 -11.37
CA CYS A 238 14.35 -2.13 -12.47
C CYS A 238 12.87 -1.88 -12.13
N ILE A 239 11.99 -2.18 -13.06
CA ILE A 239 10.54 -2.07 -12.89
C ILE A 239 9.99 -3.45 -12.54
N GLY A 240 9.16 -3.52 -11.50
CA GLY A 240 8.59 -4.77 -10.99
C GLY A 240 7.12 -4.63 -10.65
N ASP A 241 6.65 -5.53 -9.79
CA ASP A 241 5.30 -5.44 -9.22
C ASP A 241 5.09 -4.12 -8.46
N VAL A 242 3.86 -3.61 -8.50
CA VAL A 242 3.46 -2.44 -7.71
C VAL A 242 3.44 -2.81 -6.22
N GLU A 243 4.12 -2.01 -5.40
CA GLU A 243 4.05 -2.04 -3.94
C GLU A 243 3.73 -0.64 -3.42
N VAL A 244 2.94 -0.56 -2.35
CA VAL A 244 2.52 0.73 -1.80
C VAL A 244 3.42 1.10 -0.64
N ASP A 245 4.04 2.28 -0.70
CA ASP A 245 4.77 2.85 0.42
C ASP A 245 3.78 3.10 1.57
N VAL A 246 3.97 2.36 2.65
CA VAL A 246 3.12 2.44 3.85
C VAL A 246 3.21 3.78 4.58
N THR A 247 4.26 4.57 4.33
CA THR A 247 4.45 5.90 4.93
C THR A 247 3.70 6.96 4.13
N ALA A 248 3.88 6.97 2.81
CA ALA A 248 3.30 7.98 1.93
C ALA A 248 1.97 7.55 1.27
N GLY A 249 1.52 6.31 1.48
CA GLY A 249 0.37 5.74 0.76
C GLY A 249 0.55 5.70 -0.76
N THR A 250 1.79 5.76 -1.23
CA THR A 250 2.12 6.01 -2.64
C THR A 250 2.50 4.71 -3.34
N PRO A 251 1.88 4.35 -4.46
CA PRO A 251 2.27 3.18 -5.24
C PRO A 251 3.65 3.41 -5.88
N ASP A 252 4.47 2.37 -5.88
CA ASP A 252 5.81 2.37 -6.46
C ASP A 252 6.07 1.05 -7.19
N VAL A 253 6.67 1.13 -8.38
CA VAL A 253 7.06 -0.03 -9.19
C VAL A 253 8.57 -0.21 -9.27
N ARG A 254 9.34 0.64 -8.60
CA ARG A 254 10.81 0.55 -8.62
C ARG A 254 11.29 -0.50 -7.64
N TRP A 255 12.10 -1.42 -8.14
CA TRP A 255 12.80 -2.42 -7.35
C TRP A 255 14.30 -2.19 -7.44
N PHE A 256 14.92 -1.92 -6.30
CA PHE A 256 16.33 -1.59 -6.18
C PHE A 256 17.19 -2.87 -6.12
N LYS A 257 18.29 -2.87 -6.87
CA LYS A 257 19.23 -3.99 -6.98
C LYS A 257 20.33 -3.87 -5.93
N LEU A 258 20.48 -4.89 -5.09
CA LEU A 258 21.63 -5.00 -4.20
C LEU A 258 22.85 -5.56 -4.95
N GLY A 259 24.05 -5.13 -4.57
CA GLY A 259 25.29 -5.54 -5.25
C GLY A 259 25.69 -7.00 -5.04
N ASN A 260 25.23 -7.63 -3.95
CA ASN A 260 25.38 -9.06 -3.69
C ASN A 260 24.24 -9.91 -4.28
N GLY A 261 23.35 -9.29 -5.06
CA GLY A 261 22.16 -9.93 -5.62
C GLY A 261 20.92 -9.74 -4.75
N GLY A 262 19.77 -9.96 -5.36
CA GLY A 262 18.47 -9.73 -4.74
C GLY A 262 17.92 -8.31 -4.97
N MET A 263 16.62 -8.20 -4.75
CA MET A 263 15.81 -7.05 -5.08
C MET A 263 15.06 -6.57 -3.85
N VAL A 264 15.04 -5.26 -3.63
CA VAL A 264 14.29 -4.61 -2.57
C VAL A 264 13.32 -3.62 -3.19
N SER A 265 12.06 -3.70 -2.79
CA SER A 265 11.07 -2.71 -3.21
C SER A 265 11.41 -1.33 -2.67
N SER A 266 11.35 -0.31 -3.52
CA SER A 266 11.59 1.08 -3.09
C SER A 266 10.53 1.59 -2.12
N ALA A 267 9.33 0.99 -2.13
CA ALA A 267 8.23 1.31 -1.22
C ALA A 267 8.53 1.03 0.27
N VAL A 268 9.67 0.40 0.58
CA VAL A 268 10.14 0.13 1.96
C VAL A 268 11.53 0.70 2.22
N VAL A 269 12.02 1.58 1.34
CA VAL A 269 13.34 2.21 1.43
C VAL A 269 13.24 3.72 1.25
N HIS A 270 13.73 4.50 2.22
CA HIS A 270 13.87 5.94 2.09
C HIS A 270 15.12 6.27 1.29
N GLY A 271 14.93 6.57 0.01
CA GLY A 271 16.00 6.98 -0.90
C GLY A 271 15.53 6.80 -2.33
N ASN A 272 15.78 7.80 -3.17
CA ASN A 272 15.41 7.74 -4.57
C ASN A 272 16.68 7.57 -5.44
N PRO A 273 16.56 6.88 -6.59
CA PRO A 273 17.61 6.90 -7.58
C PRO A 273 17.92 8.35 -8.03
N PRO A 274 19.14 8.64 -8.48
CA PRO A 274 19.48 9.93 -9.06
C PRO A 274 18.60 10.24 -10.26
N TRP A 275 18.30 11.51 -10.47
CA TRP A 275 17.50 11.93 -11.63
C TRP A 275 18.16 11.52 -12.94
N GLY A 276 17.34 11.02 -13.87
CA GLY A 276 17.79 10.56 -15.17
C GLY A 276 18.32 9.12 -15.20
N LEU A 277 18.54 8.48 -14.04
CA LEU A 277 18.89 7.06 -14.02
C LEU A 277 17.73 6.25 -14.61
N LYS A 278 18.02 5.48 -15.67
CA LYS A 278 17.03 4.65 -16.35
C LYS A 278 16.95 3.27 -15.68
N PRO A 279 15.79 2.59 -15.74
CA PRO A 279 15.66 1.23 -15.23
C PRO A 279 16.55 0.27 -16.03
N ASP A 280 17.26 -0.59 -15.31
CA ASP A 280 18.09 -1.67 -15.84
C ASP A 280 17.31 -2.98 -15.94
N ARG A 281 17.96 -3.99 -16.53
CA ARG A 281 17.43 -5.35 -16.56
C ARG A 281 17.52 -6.06 -15.20
N CYS A 282 16.50 -6.81 -14.81
CA CYS A 282 16.54 -7.70 -13.64
C CYS A 282 15.58 -8.91 -13.76
N PRO A 283 15.76 -9.98 -12.95
CA PRO A 283 14.82 -11.10 -12.91
C PRO A 283 13.41 -10.64 -12.50
N GLY A 284 12.39 -11.11 -13.23
CA GLY A 284 10.99 -10.81 -12.96
C GLY A 284 10.59 -9.36 -13.23
N GLU A 285 11.39 -8.62 -14.02
CA GLU A 285 11.04 -7.27 -14.41
C GLU A 285 9.78 -7.19 -15.28
N PHE A 286 9.12 -6.05 -15.21
CA PHE A 286 8.11 -5.62 -16.16
C PHE A 286 8.70 -4.57 -17.12
N PRO A 287 8.22 -4.50 -18.38
CA PRO A 287 8.64 -3.46 -19.30
C PRO A 287 8.32 -2.06 -18.77
N ALA A 288 9.13 -1.08 -19.15
CA ALA A 288 8.86 0.32 -18.83
C ALA A 288 7.60 0.84 -19.55
N PRO A 289 6.86 1.79 -18.96
CA PRO A 289 5.78 2.49 -19.63
C PRO A 289 6.22 3.00 -21.00
N SER A 290 5.41 2.76 -22.03
CA SER A 290 5.76 3.14 -23.42
C SER A 290 4.74 4.05 -24.08
N SER A 291 3.51 4.07 -23.58
CA SER A 291 2.46 4.95 -24.10
C SER A 291 1.47 5.30 -23.00
N ILE A 292 0.87 6.48 -23.11
CA ILE A 292 -0.25 6.91 -22.27
C ILE A 292 -1.19 7.78 -23.10
N SER A 293 -2.47 7.70 -22.79
CA SER A 293 -3.51 8.58 -23.30
C SER A 293 -4.36 9.06 -22.13
N LEU A 294 -4.65 10.35 -22.10
CA LEU A 294 -5.55 10.99 -21.15
C LEU A 294 -6.92 11.18 -21.80
N ALA A 295 -7.97 10.86 -21.06
CA ALA A 295 -9.35 11.18 -21.38
C ALA A 295 -10.00 11.93 -20.21
N VAL A 296 -10.93 12.82 -20.53
CA VAL A 296 -11.72 13.58 -19.56
C VAL A 296 -13.20 13.30 -19.83
N THR A 297 -13.90 12.77 -18.84
CA THR A 297 -15.33 12.46 -18.96
C THR A 297 -16.11 13.28 -17.92
N PRO A 298 -17.14 14.04 -18.31
CA PRO A 298 -18.00 14.74 -17.36
C PRO A 298 -18.71 13.76 -16.42
N ARG A 299 -18.94 14.15 -15.16
CA ARG A 299 -19.76 13.35 -14.24
C ARG A 299 -21.22 13.80 -14.28
N PRO A 300 -22.18 12.94 -14.68
CA PRO A 300 -23.59 13.34 -14.78
C PRO A 300 -24.19 13.83 -13.46
N SER A 301 -23.70 13.31 -12.33
CA SER A 301 -24.18 13.66 -10.99
C SER A 301 -23.58 14.94 -10.42
N ASP A 302 -22.51 15.49 -11.01
CA ASP A 302 -21.84 16.71 -10.55
C ASP A 302 -21.24 17.45 -11.76
N PRO A 303 -21.91 18.50 -12.27
CA PRO A 303 -21.46 19.26 -13.44
C PRO A 303 -20.10 19.94 -13.27
N GLU A 304 -19.65 20.15 -12.03
CA GLU A 304 -18.35 20.73 -11.70
C GLU A 304 -17.26 19.65 -11.54
N ALA A 305 -17.62 18.37 -11.62
CA ALA A 305 -16.71 17.26 -11.54
C ALA A 305 -16.50 16.58 -12.89
N VAL A 306 -15.25 16.24 -13.14
CA VAL A 306 -14.83 15.41 -14.25
C VAL A 306 -14.15 14.16 -13.71
N GLU A 307 -14.10 13.14 -14.55
CA GLU A 307 -13.31 11.95 -14.33
C GLU A 307 -12.14 11.98 -15.31
N LEU A 308 -10.92 12.04 -14.77
CA LEU A 308 -9.70 11.89 -15.55
C LEU A 308 -9.40 10.40 -15.64
N ARG A 309 -9.22 9.89 -16.86
CA ARG A 309 -8.89 8.49 -17.10
C ARG A 309 -7.62 8.41 -17.91
N ALA A 310 -6.66 7.61 -17.46
CA ALA A 310 -5.49 7.27 -18.23
C ALA A 310 -5.51 5.81 -18.69
N SER A 311 -5.05 5.59 -19.91
CA SER A 311 -4.84 4.26 -20.49
C SER A 311 -3.53 4.23 -21.27
N GLY A 312 -2.98 3.05 -21.52
CA GLY A 312 -1.68 2.96 -22.19
C GLY A 312 -1.03 1.59 -22.01
N THR A 313 0.21 1.48 -22.44
CA THR A 313 0.96 0.23 -22.41
C THR A 313 1.99 0.24 -21.28
N TYR A 314 2.01 -0.85 -20.50
CA TYR A 314 2.92 -1.06 -19.36
C TYR A 314 2.84 0.02 -18.27
N LEU A 315 1.65 0.59 -18.06
CA LEU A 315 1.42 1.54 -16.97
C LEU A 315 1.31 0.78 -15.64
N GLY A 316 2.11 1.18 -14.65
CA GLY A 316 2.02 0.68 -13.27
C GLY A 316 1.53 1.74 -12.28
N VAL A 317 1.95 2.99 -12.49
CA VAL A 317 1.53 4.17 -11.72
C VAL A 317 1.29 5.32 -12.69
N VAL A 318 0.22 6.08 -12.46
CA VAL A 318 -0.11 7.29 -13.22
C VAL A 318 -0.29 8.47 -12.27
N GLY A 319 0.46 9.54 -12.53
CA GLY A 319 0.28 10.84 -11.91
C GLY A 319 -0.58 11.74 -12.78
N PHE A 320 -1.46 12.52 -12.15
CA PHE A 320 -2.25 13.55 -12.80
C PHE A 320 -1.84 14.92 -12.25
N ALA A 321 -1.68 15.90 -13.14
CA ALA A 321 -1.44 17.29 -12.76
C ALA A 321 -2.23 18.26 -13.63
N GLY A 322 -2.54 19.43 -13.09
CA GLY A 322 -3.24 20.50 -13.79
C GLY A 322 -2.52 21.84 -13.64
N TYR A 323 -2.50 22.65 -14.70
CA TYR A 323 -2.01 24.02 -14.69
C TYR A 323 -3.18 25.00 -14.61
N PHE A 324 -3.33 25.65 -13.46
CA PHE A 324 -4.38 26.64 -13.19
C PHE A 324 -4.00 27.54 -12.01
N SER A 325 -4.79 28.58 -11.77
CA SER A 325 -4.62 29.50 -10.64
C SER A 325 -5.44 29.07 -9.43
N ASP A 326 -4.89 29.24 -8.23
CA ASP A 326 -5.63 29.02 -6.97
C ASP A 326 -6.80 30.02 -6.83
N SER A 327 -7.95 29.54 -6.36
CA SER A 327 -9.10 30.39 -6.06
C SER A 327 -8.81 31.29 -4.86
N GLY A 328 -9.19 32.58 -4.94
CA GLY A 328 -9.14 33.50 -3.80
C GLY A 328 -7.85 34.31 -3.65
N GLN A 329 -6.92 34.23 -4.60
CA GLN A 329 -5.78 35.16 -4.67
C GLN A 329 -6.19 36.49 -5.33
N ALA A 330 -5.65 37.60 -4.82
CA ALA A 330 -5.88 38.95 -5.39
C ALA A 330 -5.30 39.11 -6.82
N VAL A 331 -4.25 38.36 -7.13
CA VAL A 331 -3.65 38.24 -8.47
C VAL A 331 -3.57 36.75 -8.80
N PRO A 332 -4.33 36.24 -9.79
CA PRO A 332 -4.27 34.83 -10.16
C PRO A 332 -2.90 34.48 -10.76
N VAL A 333 -2.15 33.61 -10.11
CA VAL A 333 -0.89 33.06 -10.65
C VAL A 333 -1.10 31.60 -10.98
N ALA A 334 -1.06 31.26 -12.27
CA ALA A 334 -1.19 29.88 -12.69
C ALA A 334 0.09 29.10 -12.39
N ARG A 335 -0.05 27.87 -11.88
CA ARG A 335 1.05 26.95 -11.61
C ARG A 335 0.58 25.51 -11.78
N TRP A 336 1.53 24.58 -11.82
CA TRP A 336 1.22 23.16 -11.84
C TRP A 336 0.80 22.69 -10.43
N HIS A 337 -0.33 22.00 -10.36
CA HIS A 337 -0.88 21.36 -9.18
C HIS A 337 -0.96 19.86 -9.41
N GLN A 338 -0.53 19.07 -8.44
CA GLN A 338 -0.79 17.63 -8.47
C GLN A 338 -2.26 17.39 -8.15
N LEU A 339 -2.91 16.58 -8.98
CA LEU A 339 -4.31 16.20 -8.82
C LEU A 339 -4.43 14.81 -8.16
N GLY A 340 -3.49 13.92 -8.43
CA GLY A 340 -3.43 12.60 -7.80
C GLY A 340 -2.32 11.72 -8.34
N LEU A 341 -2.00 10.64 -7.62
CA LEU A 341 -1.03 9.63 -8.01
C LEU A 341 -1.63 8.25 -7.73
N ILE A 342 -1.90 7.48 -8.79
CA ILE A 342 -2.74 6.28 -8.76
C ILE A 342 -1.97 5.08 -9.28
N GLY A 343 -2.02 3.97 -8.55
CA GLY A 343 -1.43 2.70 -8.98
C GLY A 343 -2.46 1.85 -9.74
N VAL A 344 -2.00 0.79 -10.41
CA VAL A 344 -2.90 -0.20 -11.02
C VAL A 344 -3.93 -0.70 -10.00
N GLY A 345 -5.21 -0.53 -10.35
CA GLY A 345 -6.36 -1.00 -9.59
C GLY A 345 -7.45 -1.55 -10.50
N VAL A 346 -8.55 -2.03 -9.91
CA VAL A 346 -9.64 -2.70 -10.65
C VAL A 346 -10.34 -1.81 -11.68
N ASP A 347 -10.38 -0.49 -11.44
CA ASP A 347 -11.04 0.47 -12.32
C ASP A 347 -10.08 1.10 -13.35
N GLY A 348 -8.82 0.67 -13.34
CA GLY A 348 -7.72 1.29 -14.08
C GLY A 348 -7.23 2.58 -13.40
N PHE A 349 -6.68 3.50 -14.20
CA PHE A 349 -6.17 4.79 -13.71
C PHE A 349 -7.25 5.85 -13.83
N VAL A 350 -8.05 6.00 -12.78
CA VAL A 350 -9.24 6.85 -12.79
C VAL A 350 -9.20 7.80 -11.61
N LEU A 351 -9.24 9.10 -11.88
CA LEU A 351 -9.25 10.15 -10.87
C LEU A 351 -10.52 11.00 -11.01
N PRO A 352 -11.51 10.88 -10.11
CA PRO A 352 -12.55 11.88 -9.99
C PRO A 352 -11.92 13.19 -9.48
N TRP A 353 -12.10 14.26 -10.23
CA TRP A 353 -11.56 15.57 -9.91
C TRP A 353 -12.62 16.65 -10.07
N ARG A 354 -12.76 17.49 -9.04
CA ARG A 354 -13.67 18.63 -9.07
C ARG A 354 -12.90 19.86 -9.49
N ILE A 355 -13.36 20.50 -10.56
CA ILE A 355 -12.81 21.78 -11.01
C ILE A 355 -13.21 22.81 -9.95
N ALA A 356 -12.23 23.43 -9.29
CA ALA A 356 -12.52 24.50 -8.33
C ALA A 356 -13.38 25.58 -9.01
N LYS A 357 -14.33 26.18 -8.27
CA LYS A 357 -15.31 27.15 -8.81
C LYS A 357 -14.64 28.09 -9.82
N PRO A 358 -14.94 27.96 -11.12
CA PRO A 358 -14.26 28.74 -12.13
C PRO A 358 -14.51 30.22 -11.85
N THR A 359 -13.44 30.98 -11.68
CA THR A 359 -13.55 32.44 -11.75
C THR A 359 -13.82 32.80 -13.21
N ALA A 360 -14.60 33.84 -13.46
CA ALA A 360 -14.94 34.27 -14.83
C ALA A 360 -13.68 34.55 -15.68
N ASP A 361 -12.55 34.83 -15.03
CA ASP A 361 -11.26 35.15 -15.64
C ASP A 361 -10.32 33.93 -15.76
N GLN A 362 -10.76 32.74 -15.34
CA GLN A 362 -9.93 31.54 -15.42
C GLN A 362 -9.82 31.07 -16.88
N GLY A 363 -8.62 31.22 -17.44
CA GLY A 363 -8.26 30.67 -18.73
C GLY A 363 -8.38 29.13 -18.78
N PRO A 364 -8.17 28.54 -19.96
CA PRO A 364 -8.29 27.10 -20.11
C PRO A 364 -7.27 26.35 -19.25
N ILE A 365 -7.70 25.28 -18.58
CA ILE A 365 -6.88 24.46 -17.71
C ILE A 365 -6.09 23.48 -18.57
N GLN A 366 -4.78 23.41 -18.36
CA GLN A 366 -3.97 22.35 -18.96
C GLN A 366 -3.95 21.16 -18.02
N LEU A 367 -4.16 19.96 -18.53
CA LEU A 367 -4.18 18.72 -17.78
C LEU A 367 -3.15 17.77 -18.37
N VAL A 368 -2.45 17.04 -17.51
CA VAL A 368 -1.53 15.98 -17.92
C VAL A 368 -1.81 14.70 -17.16
N ALA A 369 -1.61 13.58 -17.85
CA ALA A 369 -1.38 12.28 -17.24
C ALA A 369 0.03 11.82 -17.59
N VAL A 370 0.74 11.32 -16.59
CA VAL A 370 2.17 10.97 -16.70
C VAL A 370 2.33 9.57 -16.17
N ALA A 371 2.98 8.69 -16.93
CA ALA A 371 3.39 7.40 -16.39
C ALA A 371 4.52 7.62 -15.39
N CYS A 372 4.27 7.29 -14.12
CA CYS A 372 5.23 7.42 -13.04
C CYS A 372 5.80 6.04 -12.71
N LEU A 373 7.00 6.02 -12.13
CA LEU A 373 7.58 4.82 -11.52
C LEU A 373 7.30 4.75 -10.02
N GLY A 374 6.86 5.85 -9.41
CA GLY A 374 6.60 6.02 -7.99
C GLY A 374 6.64 7.50 -7.62
N GLY A 375 6.71 7.79 -6.31
CA GLY A 375 6.92 9.15 -5.82
C GLY A 375 8.30 9.69 -6.26
N ASP A 376 8.30 10.90 -6.82
CA ASP A 376 9.44 11.58 -7.44
C ASP A 376 10.11 10.77 -8.58
N GLY A 377 9.38 9.85 -9.22
CA GLY A 377 9.86 9.03 -10.33
C GLY A 377 9.15 9.29 -11.66
N PRO A 378 9.18 10.52 -12.23
CA PRO A 378 8.54 10.78 -13.52
C PRO A 378 9.24 10.09 -14.70
N THR A 379 8.45 9.69 -15.70
CA THR A 379 8.97 9.28 -17.02
C THR A 379 8.67 10.37 -18.06
N ASP A 380 9.21 10.19 -19.26
CA ASP A 380 8.93 11.06 -20.41
C ASP A 380 7.60 10.70 -21.13
N VAL A 381 6.92 9.64 -20.68
CA VAL A 381 5.65 9.15 -21.24
C VAL A 381 4.51 9.92 -20.59
N LEU A 382 4.02 10.93 -21.31
CA LEU A 382 2.93 11.81 -20.87
C LEU A 382 2.00 12.14 -22.02
N ASP A 383 0.73 12.38 -21.68
CA ASP A 383 -0.27 12.95 -22.57
C ASP A 383 -0.87 14.21 -21.92
N ALA A 384 -1.26 15.17 -22.75
CA ALA A 384 -1.69 16.49 -22.31
C ALA A 384 -2.91 16.97 -23.07
N LEU A 385 -3.87 17.53 -22.33
CA LEU A 385 -5.09 18.11 -22.86
C LEU A 385 -5.30 19.51 -22.30
N THR A 386 -6.11 20.29 -23.00
CA THR A 386 -6.64 21.56 -22.54
C THR A 386 -8.14 21.44 -22.32
N LEU A 387 -8.62 21.93 -21.18
CA LEU A 387 -10.01 21.87 -20.74
C LEU A 387 -10.53 23.27 -20.45
N ALA A 388 -11.60 23.68 -21.13
CA ALA A 388 -12.30 24.92 -20.80
C ALA A 388 -13.21 24.68 -19.59
N PRO A 389 -13.06 25.41 -18.46
CA PRO A 389 -13.88 25.19 -17.26
C PRO A 389 -15.38 25.34 -17.51
N ALA A 390 -15.76 26.28 -18.41
CA ALA A 390 -17.15 26.52 -18.79
C ALA A 390 -17.73 25.42 -19.70
N THR A 391 -16.89 24.58 -20.31
CA THR A 391 -17.33 23.55 -21.27
C THR A 391 -16.42 22.32 -21.13
N PRO A 392 -16.47 21.62 -19.97
CA PRO A 392 -15.55 20.54 -19.66
C PRO A 392 -15.78 19.25 -20.49
N THR A 393 -16.74 19.29 -21.42
CA THR A 393 -17.11 18.17 -22.30
C THR A 393 -16.28 18.09 -23.58
N GLN A 394 -15.44 19.10 -23.87
CA GLN A 394 -14.68 19.20 -25.12
C GLN A 394 -13.18 19.44 -24.87
N PRO A 395 -12.45 18.46 -24.29
CA PRO A 395 -11.01 18.58 -24.14
C PRO A 395 -10.32 18.60 -25.52
N ARG A 396 -9.24 19.38 -25.65
CA ARG A 396 -8.44 19.48 -26.87
C ARG A 396 -7.01 19.01 -26.62
N PRO A 397 -6.37 18.26 -27.54
CA PRO A 397 -4.97 17.90 -27.43
C PRO A 397 -4.07 19.12 -27.22
N LEU A 398 -3.08 19.00 -26.33
CA LEU A 398 -2.12 20.04 -26.01
C LEU A 398 -0.70 19.54 -26.28
N SER A 399 0.09 20.34 -27.01
CA SER A 399 1.53 20.13 -27.12
C SER A 399 2.25 21.04 -26.14
N LEU A 400 2.86 20.44 -25.12
CA LEU A 400 3.70 21.14 -24.15
C LEU A 400 5.14 21.26 -24.66
N GLY A 401 5.77 22.42 -24.41
CA GLY A 401 7.22 22.59 -24.59
C GLY A 401 8.03 21.85 -23.52
N ASP A 402 9.33 21.64 -23.76
CA ASP A 402 10.16 20.76 -22.93
C ASP A 402 10.22 21.17 -21.44
N ALA A 403 10.32 22.47 -21.17
CA ALA A 403 10.35 22.99 -19.79
C ALA A 403 9.04 22.71 -19.04
N ASP A 404 7.91 22.91 -19.71
CA ASP A 404 6.58 22.65 -19.15
C ASP A 404 6.33 21.15 -19.00
N ARG A 405 6.70 20.33 -19.98
CA ARG A 405 6.65 18.86 -19.88
C ARG A 405 7.39 18.37 -18.65
N SER A 406 8.63 18.83 -18.46
CA SER A 406 9.47 18.42 -17.34
C SER A 406 8.87 18.83 -15.99
N THR A 407 8.31 20.03 -15.91
CA THR A 407 7.70 20.56 -14.68
C THR A 407 6.36 19.89 -14.37
N ALA A 408 5.52 19.67 -15.39
CA ALA A 408 4.27 18.94 -15.29
C ALA A 408 4.51 17.49 -14.84
N ALA A 409 5.50 16.80 -15.44
CA ALA A 409 5.87 15.43 -15.09
C ALA A 409 6.33 15.31 -13.63
N ARG A 410 7.25 16.18 -13.18
CA ARG A 410 7.66 16.24 -11.78
C ARG A 410 6.49 16.51 -10.84
N THR A 411 5.58 17.41 -11.23
CA THR A 411 4.43 17.76 -10.40
C THR A 411 3.43 16.61 -10.29
N ALA A 412 3.18 15.88 -11.39
CA ALA A 412 2.28 14.75 -11.42
C ALA A 412 2.79 13.58 -10.56
N CYS A 413 4.10 13.30 -10.61
CA CYS A 413 4.71 12.15 -9.95
C CYS A 413 5.30 12.44 -8.56
N ARG A 414 5.16 13.65 -8.01
CA ARG A 414 5.67 13.95 -6.66
C ARG A 414 4.97 13.12 -5.59
N TYR A 415 5.56 12.98 -4.40
CA TYR A 415 4.83 12.41 -3.27
C TYR A 415 3.60 13.27 -2.92
N PRO A 416 2.41 12.67 -2.73
CA PRO A 416 1.25 13.39 -2.21
C PRO A 416 1.56 14.01 -0.85
N VAL A 417 1.01 15.20 -0.60
CA VAL A 417 1.25 16.00 0.61
C VAL A 417 0.18 15.76 1.65
#